data_AF-A0A836QIW6-F1
#
_entry.id   AF-A0A836QIW6-F1
#
_cell.length_a   1.000
_cell.length_b   1.000
_cell.length_c   1.000
_cell.angle_alpha   90.00
_cell.angle_beta   90.00
_cell.angle_gamma   90.00
#
_symmetry.space_group_name_H-M   'P 1'
#
loop_
_entity.id
_entity.type
_entity.pdbx_description
1 polymer ?
#
loop_
_entity_poly.entity_id
_entity_poly.type
_entity_poly.pdbx_seq_one_letter_code
_entity_poly.pdbx_strand_id
1 'polypeptide(L)'
;MPPMTRYSTMGLKVGRLQENTRGLHQYENVCVHLSGQYAFSREPWPYRDLADWHACLKSVFGSTRLMWATDFPWIVEDPGYARLVSILDELLPDLSGAERADIMGGTASTFLRFPLL
;
A
#
# COMPACT_ATOMS: atom_id res chain seq x y z
N MET A 1 1.76 -21.05 6.62
CA MET A 1 2.96 -20.42 7.25
C MET A 1 3.52 -19.39 6.27
N PRO A 2 3.20 -18.10 6.43
CA PRO A 2 3.94 -17.05 5.72
C PRO A 2 5.44 -17.22 6.03
N PRO A 3 6.36 -16.79 5.13
CA PRO A 3 7.78 -16.78 5.47
C PRO A 3 7.90 -15.99 6.77
N MET A 4 8.81 -16.38 7.67
CA MET A 4 9.16 -15.54 8.81
C MET A 4 9.72 -14.21 8.31
N THR A 5 8.88 -13.26 7.91
CA THR A 5 9.27 -11.85 7.78
C THR A 5 9.23 -11.25 9.18
N ARG A 6 10.15 -11.70 10.02
CA ARG A 6 10.64 -10.91 11.13
C ARG A 6 11.75 -10.00 10.57
N TYR A 7 11.38 -8.78 10.23
CA TYR A 7 12.28 -7.61 10.18
C TYR A 7 13.41 -7.54 9.12
N SER A 8 13.19 -7.96 7.86
CA SER A 8 14.23 -7.75 6.82
C SER A 8 14.02 -6.52 5.91
N THR A 9 12.80 -5.98 5.78
CA THR A 9 12.51 -4.83 4.86
C THR A 9 12.18 -3.52 5.58
N MET A 10 12.21 -3.50 6.92
CA MET A 10 11.88 -2.30 7.71
C MET A 10 12.86 -1.14 7.46
N GLY A 11 14.11 -1.43 7.08
CA GLY A 11 15.09 -0.41 6.69
C GLY A 11 14.69 0.42 5.46
N LEU A 12 13.98 -0.19 4.49
CA LEU A 12 13.50 0.49 3.28
C LEU A 12 12.21 1.32 3.52
N LYS A 13 11.55 1.12 4.67
CA LYS A 13 10.28 1.80 5.01
C LYS A 13 10.41 2.78 6.19
N VAL A 14 11.29 2.54 7.17
CA VAL A 14 11.46 3.36 8.39
C VAL A 14 12.92 3.79 8.62
N GLY A 15 13.80 3.59 7.63
CA GLY A 15 15.16 4.12 7.64
C GLY A 15 15.21 5.66 7.54
N ARG A 16 16.42 6.23 7.39
CA ARG A 16 16.59 7.68 7.15
C ARG A 16 15.65 8.12 6.03
N LEU A 17 15.01 9.29 6.20
CA LEU A 17 13.95 9.73 5.29
C LEU A 17 14.40 9.72 3.82
N GLN A 18 15.65 10.08 3.53
CA GLN A 18 16.24 10.12 2.19
C GLN A 18 16.41 8.73 1.54
N GLU A 19 16.46 7.67 2.33
CA GLU A 19 16.76 6.29 1.90
C GLU A 19 15.54 5.37 2.00
N ASN A 20 14.44 5.86 2.58
CA ASN A 20 13.20 5.11 2.72
C ASN A 20 12.18 5.47 1.64
N THR A 21 11.07 4.74 1.59
CA THR A 21 10.01 4.92 0.58
C THR A 21 9.57 6.39 0.42
N ARG A 22 9.45 7.17 1.50
CA ARG A 22 9.05 8.59 1.43
C ARG A 22 10.11 9.45 0.75
N GLY A 23 11.38 9.13 0.95
CA GLY A 23 12.51 9.81 0.34
C GLY A 23 12.58 9.70 -1.17
N LEU A 24 11.75 8.87 -1.81
CA LEU A 24 11.69 8.75 -3.27
C LEU A 24 10.59 9.62 -3.89
N HIS A 25 9.79 10.32 -3.08
CA HIS A 25 8.62 11.05 -3.55
C HIS A 25 8.90 12.15 -4.58
N GLN A 26 10.11 12.74 -4.57
CA GLN A 26 10.49 13.77 -5.54
C GLN A 26 10.64 13.24 -6.96
N TYR A 27 10.72 11.91 -7.14
CA TYR A 27 10.78 11.30 -8.46
C TYR A 27 9.37 11.02 -8.96
N GLU A 28 8.92 11.81 -9.94
CA GLU A 28 7.57 11.73 -10.50
C GLU A 28 7.26 10.37 -11.16
N ASN A 29 8.29 9.66 -11.63
CA ASN A 29 8.19 8.35 -12.26
C ASN A 29 8.23 7.17 -11.26
N VAL A 30 8.13 7.43 -9.95
CA VAL A 30 8.10 6.40 -8.91
C VAL A 30 6.69 6.28 -8.32
N CYS A 31 6.14 5.07 -8.35
CA CYS A 31 4.88 4.70 -7.71
C CYS A 31 5.11 3.73 -6.53
N VAL A 32 4.14 3.63 -5.63
CA VAL A 32 4.21 2.77 -4.44
C VAL A 32 3.04 1.80 -4.41
N HIS A 33 3.35 0.52 -4.17
CA HIS A 33 2.34 -0.49 -3.88
C HIS A 33 1.93 -0.46 -2.41
N LEU A 34 0.62 -0.36 -2.16
CA LEU A 34 -0.01 -0.59 -0.87
C LEU A 34 -0.35 -2.09 -0.77
N SER A 35 0.57 -2.87 -0.21
CA SER A 35 0.48 -4.34 -0.12
C SER A 35 1.29 -4.89 1.06
N GLY A 36 1.04 -6.15 1.41
CA GLY A 36 1.83 -6.91 2.38
C GLY A 36 1.65 -6.49 3.85
N GLN A 37 0.51 -5.90 4.22
CA GLN A 37 0.26 -5.35 5.56
C GLN A 37 0.46 -6.38 6.68
N TYR A 38 0.01 -7.63 6.47
CA TYR A 38 0.17 -8.75 7.41
C TYR A 38 1.63 -8.99 7.82
N ALA A 39 2.59 -8.64 6.96
CA ALA A 39 4.02 -8.85 7.23
C ALA A 39 4.64 -7.74 8.10
N PHE A 40 3.98 -6.58 8.22
CA PHE A 40 4.51 -5.40 8.94
C PHE A 40 3.72 -5.08 10.20
N SER A 41 2.41 -5.31 10.17
CA SER A 41 1.54 -4.99 11.28
C SER A 41 1.86 -5.85 12.50
N ARG A 42 1.76 -5.24 13.67
CA ARG A 42 1.83 -5.89 14.97
C ARG A 42 0.44 -6.20 15.51
N GLU A 43 -0.60 -5.77 14.80
CA GLU A 43 -2.00 -5.95 15.14
C GLU A 43 -2.65 -6.96 14.17
N PRO A 44 -3.72 -7.66 14.59
CA PRO A 44 -4.53 -8.40 13.63
C PRO A 44 -5.21 -7.44 12.65
N TRP A 45 -5.78 -8.00 11.56
CA TRP A 45 -6.66 -7.23 10.67
C TRP A 45 -7.67 -6.40 11.49
N PRO A 46 -7.87 -5.09 11.18
CA PRO A 46 -7.47 -4.41 9.95
C PRO A 46 -6.10 -3.73 9.97
N TYR A 47 -5.16 -4.15 10.83
CA TYR A 47 -3.78 -3.62 10.86
C TYR A 47 -3.72 -2.11 11.17
N ARG A 48 -4.48 -1.64 12.16
CA ARG A 48 -4.70 -0.20 12.40
C ARG A 48 -3.42 0.55 12.75
N ASP A 49 -2.42 -0.13 13.30
CA ASP A 49 -1.08 0.39 13.53
C ASP A 49 -0.36 0.89 12.25
N LEU A 50 -0.86 0.53 11.06
CA LEU A 50 -0.35 1.01 9.77
C LEU A 50 -1.10 2.23 9.20
N ALA A 51 -2.17 2.72 9.84
CA ALA A 51 -3.00 3.80 9.31
C ALA A 51 -2.19 5.10 9.07
N ASP A 52 -1.39 5.54 10.04
CA ASP A 52 -0.56 6.74 9.91
C ASP A 52 0.49 6.60 8.79
N TRP A 53 1.00 5.38 8.59
CA TRP A 53 1.95 5.11 7.51
C TRP A 53 1.28 5.26 6.14
N HIS A 54 0.08 4.68 5.98
CA HIS A 54 -0.73 4.83 4.78
C HIS A 54 -1.12 6.30 4.51
N ALA A 55 -1.58 7.02 5.54
CA ALA A 55 -1.95 8.42 5.43
C ALA A 55 -0.76 9.28 4.98
N CYS A 56 0.43 9.01 5.49
CA CYS A 56 1.63 9.72 5.06
C CYS A 56 2.01 9.39 3.60
N LEU A 57 1.94 8.12 3.18
CA LEU A 57 2.16 7.76 1.78
C LEU A 57 1.16 8.48 0.87
N LYS A 58 -0.13 8.54 1.24
CA LYS A 58 -1.14 9.31 0.50
C LYS A 58 -0.77 10.78 0.41
N SER A 59 -0.39 11.39 1.53
CA SER A 59 -0.03 12.82 1.58
C SER A 59 1.16 13.18 0.70
N VAL A 60 2.12 12.25 0.56
CA VAL A 60 3.41 12.53 -0.10
C VAL A 60 3.41 12.11 -1.57
N PHE A 61 2.79 10.97 -1.88
CA PHE A 61 2.73 10.46 -3.26
C PHE A 61 1.51 10.96 -4.03
N GLY A 62 0.40 11.21 -3.35
CA GLY A 62 -0.91 11.39 -3.98
C GLY A 62 -1.51 10.07 -4.46
N SER A 63 -2.83 10.02 -4.65
CA SER A 63 -3.55 8.81 -5.07
C SER A 63 -3.08 8.28 -6.43
N THR A 64 -2.70 9.19 -7.34
CA THR A 64 -2.23 8.92 -8.71
C THR A 64 -0.85 8.28 -8.79
N ARG A 65 -0.19 8.02 -7.66
CA ARG A 65 1.08 7.28 -7.55
C ARG A 65 1.06 6.15 -6.52
N LEU A 66 -0.12 5.85 -5.97
CA LEU A 66 -0.34 4.70 -5.11
C LEU A 66 -1.15 3.63 -5.85
N MET A 67 -0.80 2.36 -5.65
CA MET A 67 -1.49 1.23 -6.26
C MET A 67 -1.79 0.17 -5.19
N TRP A 68 -3.03 -0.27 -5.09
CA TRP A 68 -3.39 -1.43 -4.28
C TRP A 68 -2.86 -2.71 -4.94
N ALA A 69 -2.30 -3.63 -4.15
CA ALA A 69 -1.89 -4.94 -4.63
C ALA A 69 -2.08 -6.00 -3.53
N THR A 70 -2.31 -7.25 -3.93
CA THR A 70 -2.73 -8.29 -3.00
C THR A 70 -1.60 -8.92 -2.20
N ASP A 71 -0.39 -9.04 -2.77
CA ASP A 71 0.67 -9.89 -2.20
C ASP A 71 0.26 -11.38 -2.10
N PHE A 72 -0.52 -11.88 -3.07
CA PHE A 72 -0.78 -13.31 -3.24
C PHE A 72 0.55 -14.10 -3.38
N PRO A 73 0.69 -15.29 -2.77
CA PRO A 73 -0.35 -16.11 -2.13
C PRO A 73 -0.55 -15.88 -0.63
N TRP A 74 0.20 -14.99 -0.01
CA TRP A 74 0.26 -14.90 1.45
C TRP A 74 -1.04 -14.43 2.09
N ILE A 75 -1.81 -13.64 1.36
CA ILE A 75 -3.09 -13.12 1.83
C ILE A 75 -4.23 -14.14 1.86
N VAL A 76 -4.01 -15.38 1.41
CA VAL A 76 -5.05 -16.42 1.42
C VAL A 76 -5.47 -16.77 2.85
N GLU A 77 -4.50 -16.87 3.77
CA GLU A 77 -4.75 -17.18 5.19
C GLU A 77 -5.03 -15.91 6.01
N ASP A 78 -4.27 -14.84 5.80
CA ASP A 78 -4.39 -13.58 6.52
C ASP A 78 -4.20 -12.37 5.59
N PRO A 79 -5.24 -11.53 5.34
CA PRO A 79 -6.56 -11.53 5.98
C PRO A 79 -7.67 -12.24 5.16
N GLY A 80 -7.34 -12.83 4.00
CA GLY A 80 -8.30 -13.26 2.99
C GLY A 80 -8.70 -12.14 2.02
N TYR A 81 -9.07 -12.52 0.79
CA TYR A 81 -9.37 -11.55 -0.28
C TYR A 81 -10.48 -10.56 0.07
N ALA A 82 -11.59 -11.01 0.66
CA ALA A 82 -12.73 -10.14 0.97
C ALA A 82 -12.34 -9.00 1.93
N ARG A 83 -11.58 -9.32 2.98
CA ARG A 83 -11.07 -8.36 3.96
C ARG A 83 -9.96 -7.47 3.40
N LEU A 84 -9.14 -7.99 2.49
CA LEU A 84 -8.07 -7.22 1.87
C LEU A 84 -8.60 -6.17 0.88
N VAL A 85 -9.67 -6.47 0.14
CA VAL A 85 -10.29 -5.52 -0.79
C VAL A 85 -10.87 -4.30 -0.06
N SER A 86 -11.33 -4.45 1.19
CA SER A 86 -11.86 -3.36 2.01
C SER A 86 -10.79 -2.66 2.87
N ILE A 87 -9.51 -3.02 2.76
CA ILE A 87 -8.48 -2.53 3.68
C ILE A 87 -8.27 -1.01 3.60
N LEU A 88 -8.48 -0.40 2.44
CA LEU A 88 -8.35 1.05 2.27
C LEU A 88 -9.44 1.80 3.01
N ASP A 89 -10.64 1.20 3.13
CA ASP A 89 -11.75 1.81 3.86
C ASP A 89 -11.46 1.85 5.38
N GLU A 90 -10.60 0.95 5.86
CA GLU A 90 -10.14 0.90 7.26
C GLU A 90 -8.92 1.78 7.55
N LEU A 91 -7.94 1.82 6.63
CA LEU A 91 -6.66 2.51 6.84
C LEU A 91 -6.61 3.93 6.27
N LEU A 92 -7.52 4.26 5.36
CA LEU A 92 -7.63 5.56 4.70
C LEU A 92 -9.11 5.98 4.56
N PRO A 93 -9.85 6.12 5.67
CA PRO A 93 -11.30 6.33 5.65
C PRO A 93 -11.75 7.62 4.94
N ASP A 94 -10.85 8.60 4.82
CA ASP A 94 -11.14 9.91 4.21
C ASP A 94 -10.89 9.96 2.70
N LEU A 95 -10.63 8.82 2.03
CA LEU A 95 -10.48 8.79 0.58
C LEU A 95 -11.78 9.21 -0.11
N SER A 96 -11.66 10.18 -1.02
CA SER A 96 -12.73 10.43 -1.98
C SER A 96 -12.90 9.23 -2.92
N GLY A 97 -14.07 9.12 -3.56
CA GLY A 97 -14.32 8.06 -4.55
C GLY A 97 -13.32 8.08 -5.71
N ALA A 98 -12.87 9.27 -6.13
CA ALA A 98 -11.86 9.43 -7.18
C ALA A 98 -10.48 8.92 -6.72
N GLU A 99 -10.01 9.33 -5.55
CA GLU A 99 -8.73 8.86 -5.01
C GLU A 99 -8.74 7.33 -4.78
N ARG A 100 -9.87 6.78 -4.32
CA ARG A 100 -10.03 5.33 -4.18
C ARG A 100 -9.96 4.63 -5.54
N ALA A 101 -10.59 5.18 -6.57
CA ALA A 101 -10.54 4.64 -7.93
C ALA A 101 -9.11 4.68 -8.52
N ASP A 102 -8.37 5.76 -8.28
CA ASP A 102 -6.95 5.84 -8.65
C ASP A 102 -6.17 4.68 -8.03
N ILE A 103 -6.27 4.51 -6.70
CA ILE A 103 -5.49 3.52 -5.96
C ILE A 103 -5.88 2.09 -6.34
N MET A 104 -7.16 1.82 -6.55
CA MET A 104 -7.69 0.48 -6.84
C MET A 104 -7.47 0.01 -8.28
N GLY A 105 -6.88 0.84 -9.15
CA GLY A 105 -6.49 0.40 -10.49
C GLY A 105 -6.22 1.51 -11.49
N GLY A 106 -6.74 2.72 -11.28
CA GLY A 106 -6.52 3.85 -12.20
C GLY A 106 -5.04 4.21 -12.37
N THR A 107 -4.30 4.25 -11.25
CA THR A 107 -2.86 4.50 -11.22
C THR A 107 -2.07 3.42 -11.96
N ALA A 108 -2.37 2.14 -11.68
CA ALA A 108 -1.72 1.01 -12.36
C ALA A 108 -1.99 1.04 -13.87
N SER A 109 -3.24 1.30 -14.26
CA SER A 109 -3.65 1.38 -15.67
C SER A 109 -2.89 2.47 -16.41
N THR A 110 -2.76 3.66 -15.80
CA THR A 110 -2.04 4.79 -16.40
C THR A 110 -0.54 4.52 -16.48
N PHE A 111 0.07 4.11 -15.36
CA PHE A 111 1.52 3.92 -15.26
C PHE A 111 2.03 2.76 -16.12
N LEU A 112 1.32 1.62 -16.11
CA LEU A 112 1.67 0.42 -16.88
C LEU A 112 1.08 0.43 -18.29
N ARG A 113 0.33 1.48 -18.66
CA ARG A 113 -0.27 1.68 -19.99
C ARG A 113 -1.17 0.51 -20.40
N PHE A 114 -2.10 0.15 -19.53
CA PHE A 114 -3.13 -0.83 -19.89
C PHE A 114 -3.91 -0.34 -21.11
N PRO A 115 -4.31 -1.25 -22.01
CA PRO A 115 -5.17 -0.88 -23.11
C PRO A 115 -6.50 -0.33 -22.57
N LEU A 116 -7.07 0.63 -23.28
CA LEU A 116 -8.44 1.07 -23.01
C LEU A 116 -9.37 -0.13 -23.23
N LEU A 117 -10.26 -0.36 -22.26
CA LEU A 117 -11.32 -1.36 -22.34
C LEU A 117 -12.44 -0.90 -23.27
#